data_AF-A0A8J6KKP7-F1
#
_entry.id   AF-A0A8J6KKP7-F1
#
_cell.length_a   1.000
_cell.length_b   1.000
_cell.length_c   1.000
_cell.angle_alpha   90.00
_cell.angle_beta   90.00
_cell.angle_gamma   90.00
#
_symmetry.space_group_name_H-M   'P 1'
#
loop_
_entity.id
_entity.type
_entity.pdbx_description
1 polymer ?
#
loop_
_entity_poly.entity_id
_entity_poly.type
_entity_poly.pdbx_seq_one_letter_code
_entity_poly.pdbx_strand_id
1 'polypeptide(L)'
;MEAELEAELEAEAEASLGEAAALAGEKAGAAGAAAAVAATEASLEEASLAEATGAAASPSYGRVDMDEELAAALAAEEEEAAAGGSSDGNPDYPNASLYVGDLHPEVTESMLYEKFSPAGPILSIRLCRDKVTRRSLGYAYVNYQQPLDAKRALETMNFDVINGRPVRIMWSQRDPSLRKSGVGNVFIKNLGKTIDNKALYNIFSAFGNILSCKVACDEKGPKGYGFVHFQKEESAERAIDALNGMFLNYRKIFVGRFKSHKEREAERGAWARQSTSADFKDFDDDSDEEATFR
;
A
#
# COMPACT_ATOMS: atom_id res chain seq x y z
N MET A 1 -20.70 6.73 49.60
CA MET A 1 -21.90 6.19 48.93
C MET A 1 -21.81 6.40 47.43
N GLU A 2 -21.79 7.63 46.90
CA GLU A 2 -21.56 7.83 45.44
C GLU A 2 -20.15 7.38 45.00
N ALA A 3 -19.09 7.81 45.70
CA ALA A 3 -17.71 7.39 45.42
C ALA A 3 -17.40 5.91 45.74
N GLU A 4 -18.32 5.18 46.37
CA GLU A 4 -18.18 3.73 46.61
C GLU A 4 -18.81 2.95 45.45
N LEU A 5 -19.89 3.48 44.86
CA LEU A 5 -20.59 2.87 43.72
C LEU A 5 -19.78 2.95 42.41
N GLU A 6 -18.99 4.02 42.22
CA GLU A 6 -18.09 4.13 41.06
C GLU A 6 -16.92 3.11 41.14
N ALA A 7 -16.42 2.82 42.34
CA ALA A 7 -15.34 1.84 42.54
C ALA A 7 -15.80 0.39 42.30
N GLU A 8 -17.05 0.04 42.66
CA GLU A 8 -17.61 -1.28 42.35
C GLU A 8 -17.87 -1.45 40.84
N LEU A 9 -18.27 -0.38 40.13
CA LEU A 9 -18.50 -0.39 38.68
C LEU A 9 -17.21 -0.55 37.85
N GLU A 10 -16.09 0.03 38.27
CA GLU A 10 -14.79 -0.19 37.60
C GLU A 10 -14.25 -1.61 37.85
N ALA A 11 -14.50 -2.20 39.03
CA ALA A 11 -14.08 -3.56 39.35
C ALA A 11 -14.82 -4.64 38.53
N GLU A 12 -16.13 -4.48 38.27
CA GLU A 12 -16.88 -5.40 37.40
C GLU A 12 -16.46 -5.29 35.91
N ALA A 13 -16.01 -4.10 35.47
CA ALA A 13 -15.53 -3.91 34.10
C ALA A 13 -14.26 -4.71 33.81
N GLU A 14 -13.26 -4.69 34.70
CA GLU A 14 -12.01 -5.45 34.50
C GLU A 14 -12.21 -6.97 34.57
N ALA A 15 -13.15 -7.46 35.40
CA ALA A 15 -13.48 -8.88 35.47
C ALA A 15 -14.00 -9.43 34.12
N SER A 16 -14.80 -8.64 33.40
CA SER A 16 -15.37 -9.03 32.09
C SER A 16 -14.33 -9.16 30.96
N LEU A 17 -13.20 -8.45 31.07
CA LEU A 17 -12.09 -8.50 30.11
C LEU A 17 -11.21 -9.75 30.28
N GLY A 18 -11.15 -10.33 31.49
CA GLY A 18 -10.40 -11.55 31.77
C GLY A 18 -11.00 -12.80 31.13
N GLU A 19 -12.33 -12.92 31.12
CA GLU A 19 -13.02 -14.14 30.65
C GLU A 19 -13.06 -14.25 29.12
N ALA A 20 -13.05 -13.12 28.41
CA ALA A 20 -12.97 -13.08 26.94
C ALA A 20 -11.63 -13.61 26.38
N ALA A 21 -10.54 -13.53 27.15
CA ALA A 21 -9.24 -14.04 26.74
C ALA A 21 -9.12 -15.58 26.81
N ALA A 22 -9.91 -16.23 27.67
CA ALA A 22 -9.82 -17.67 27.90
C ALA A 22 -10.40 -18.53 26.74
N LEU A 23 -11.39 -18.02 26.00
CA LEU A 23 -12.07 -18.78 24.94
C LEU A 23 -11.32 -18.82 23.60
N ALA A 24 -10.20 -18.10 23.45
CA ALA A 24 -9.37 -18.12 22.24
C ALA A 24 -8.35 -19.28 22.20
N GLY A 25 -8.26 -20.09 23.25
CA GLY A 25 -7.15 -21.01 23.50
C GLY A 25 -7.12 -22.36 22.75
N GLU A 26 -8.18 -22.77 22.04
CA GLU A 26 -8.29 -24.16 21.53
C GLU A 26 -8.26 -24.34 20.00
N LYS A 27 -7.78 -23.35 19.24
CA LYS A 27 -7.44 -23.53 17.80
C LYS A 27 -6.09 -22.93 17.36
N ALA A 28 -5.11 -22.87 18.26
CA ALA A 28 -3.72 -22.53 17.94
C ALA A 28 -2.87 -23.81 17.72
N GLY A 29 -3.05 -24.44 16.55
CA GLY A 29 -2.53 -25.79 16.26
C GLY A 29 -1.70 -25.95 14.98
N ALA A 30 -1.06 -24.89 14.46
CA ALA A 30 0.01 -24.97 13.45
C ALA A 30 0.73 -23.62 13.25
N ALA A 31 2.07 -23.64 13.17
CA ALA A 31 2.98 -22.54 12.81
C ALA A 31 2.88 -21.24 13.66
N GLY A 32 3.91 -20.78 14.38
CA GLY A 32 5.32 -21.19 14.42
C GLY A 32 6.23 -20.10 13.86
N ALA A 33 6.84 -19.34 14.76
CA ALA A 33 7.97 -18.41 14.58
C ALA A 33 7.74 -17.13 13.72
N ALA A 34 7.43 -16.01 14.39
CA ALA A 34 8.17 -14.74 14.28
C ALA A 34 7.67 -13.72 15.32
N ALA A 35 8.31 -13.66 16.50
CA ALA A 35 7.99 -12.66 17.53
C ALA A 35 9.27 -12.23 18.27
N ALA A 36 9.80 -11.06 17.91
CA ALA A 36 10.79 -10.32 18.69
C ALA A 36 10.86 -8.87 18.18
N VAL A 37 10.37 -7.93 18.98
CA VAL A 37 10.88 -6.56 19.30
C VAL A 37 9.74 -5.79 19.97
N ALA A 38 9.84 -5.52 21.28
CA ALA A 38 9.33 -4.32 21.97
C ALA A 38 9.59 -4.41 23.49
N ALA A 39 9.68 -3.23 24.14
CA ALA A 39 9.96 -2.99 25.57
C ALA A 39 11.43 -3.28 26.00
N THR A 40 12.10 -2.44 26.80
CA THR A 40 11.65 -1.34 27.69
C THR A 40 12.55 -0.09 27.64
N GLU A 41 11.98 1.09 27.94
CA GLU A 41 12.71 2.29 28.41
C GLU A 41 12.51 2.46 29.94
N ALA A 42 13.51 3.01 30.64
CA ALA A 42 13.38 4.09 31.66
C ALA A 42 14.61 4.21 32.62
N SER A 43 15.23 5.40 32.68
CA SER A 43 15.85 6.08 33.87
C SER A 43 16.95 5.39 34.74
N LEU A 44 17.90 6.06 35.44
CA LEU A 44 18.45 7.44 35.51
C LEU A 44 19.77 7.44 36.37
N GLU A 45 20.40 8.61 36.56
CA GLU A 45 21.40 9.01 37.60
C GLU A 45 22.93 8.82 37.39
N GLU A 46 23.71 9.54 38.22
CA GLU A 46 24.95 10.27 37.86
C GLU A 46 26.30 9.82 38.53
N ALA A 47 27.40 10.26 37.89
CA ALA A 47 28.68 10.79 38.44
C ALA A 47 29.51 10.07 39.53
N SER A 48 30.82 9.91 39.27
CA SER A 48 31.91 10.68 39.95
C SER A 48 33.36 10.29 39.54
N LEU A 49 34.32 11.18 39.88
CA LEU A 49 35.80 11.20 39.67
C LEU A 49 36.57 10.04 40.38
N ALA A 50 37.87 9.74 40.19
CA ALA A 50 39.05 10.46 39.63
C ALA A 50 40.08 9.46 38.99
N GLU A 51 41.38 9.68 38.66
CA GLU A 51 42.33 10.82 38.78
C GLU A 51 43.50 10.72 37.73
N ALA A 52 44.45 11.67 37.82
CA ALA A 52 45.85 11.84 37.37
C ALA A 52 46.63 10.73 36.59
N THR A 53 47.62 11.04 35.72
CA THR A 53 48.67 12.10 35.82
C THR A 53 49.23 12.61 34.47
N GLY A 54 49.56 13.92 34.39
CA GLY A 54 50.67 14.61 33.66
C GLY A 54 51.05 14.27 32.19
N ALA A 55 51.55 15.17 31.33
CA ALA A 55 51.97 16.57 31.46
C ALA A 55 51.95 17.23 30.04
N ALA A 56 51.39 18.43 29.84
CA ALA A 56 52.06 19.75 29.82
C ALA A 56 52.47 20.29 28.42
N ALA A 57 52.30 21.61 28.26
CA ALA A 57 52.79 22.53 27.20
C ALA A 57 52.00 22.69 25.87
N SER A 58 51.50 23.91 25.67
CA SER A 58 51.14 24.59 24.39
C SER A 58 52.28 25.62 24.06
N PRO A 59 52.25 26.54 23.04
CA PRO A 59 51.17 26.90 22.10
C PRO A 59 51.56 27.31 20.64
N SER A 60 50.51 27.70 19.87
CA SER A 60 50.44 28.79 18.84
C SER A 60 51.05 28.69 17.43
N TYR A 61 50.14 28.81 16.43
CA TYR A 61 50.18 29.57 15.16
C TYR A 61 51.43 29.57 14.23
N GLY A 62 51.23 29.06 13.01
CA GLY A 62 52.08 29.24 11.82
C GLY A 62 51.29 28.86 10.54
N ARG A 63 51.68 29.36 9.35
CA ARG A 63 50.92 29.28 8.09
C ARG A 63 51.84 28.90 6.92
N VAL A 64 51.31 28.07 5.99
CA VAL A 64 51.93 27.56 4.72
C VAL A 64 53.21 26.71 4.94
N ASP A 65 53.53 25.69 4.13
CA ASP A 65 53.25 25.48 2.69
C ASP A 65 52.57 24.13 2.33
N MET A 66 52.21 23.99 1.04
CA MET A 66 51.87 22.70 0.43
C MET A 66 53.09 21.78 0.42
N ASP A 67 52.87 20.48 0.62
CA ASP A 67 53.53 19.41 -0.15
C ASP A 67 52.70 18.10 -0.10
N GLU A 68 52.09 17.79 -1.24
CA GLU A 68 52.06 16.47 -1.91
C GLU A 68 51.87 15.12 -1.17
N GLU A 69 51.17 15.03 -0.02
CA GLU A 69 50.76 13.69 0.51
C GLU A 69 49.28 13.52 0.92
N LEU A 70 48.50 14.61 1.06
CA LEU A 70 47.09 14.52 1.50
C LEU A 70 46.05 14.44 0.36
N ALA A 71 46.48 14.63 -0.91
CA ALA A 71 45.59 14.56 -2.07
C ALA A 71 45.26 13.13 -2.53
N ALA A 72 46.06 12.14 -2.14
CA ALA A 72 45.88 10.73 -2.55
C ALA A 72 44.85 9.96 -1.70
N ALA A 73 44.56 10.42 -0.47
CA ALA A 73 43.68 9.70 0.46
C ALA A 73 42.17 9.91 0.21
N LEU A 74 41.78 10.95 -0.53
CA LEU A 74 40.38 11.27 -0.85
C LEU A 74 39.93 10.78 -2.24
N ALA A 75 40.81 10.11 -2.99
CA ALA A 75 40.50 9.49 -4.28
C ALA A 75 40.37 7.96 -4.20
N ALA A 76 40.43 7.38 -2.99
CA ALA A 76 40.50 5.93 -2.77
C ALA A 76 39.19 5.30 -2.23
N GLU A 77 38.14 6.08 -1.97
CA GLU A 77 36.79 5.57 -1.61
C GLU A 77 35.79 5.62 -2.78
N GLU A 78 36.25 5.73 -4.03
CA GLU A 78 35.39 5.73 -5.23
C GLU A 78 35.68 4.58 -6.23
N GLU A 79 36.58 3.64 -5.89
CA GLU A 79 36.97 2.52 -6.79
C GLU A 79 36.94 1.12 -6.11
N GLU A 80 35.91 0.80 -5.30
CA GLU A 80 35.60 -0.60 -4.96
C GLU A 80 34.09 -0.92 -4.97
N ALA A 81 33.45 -0.71 -6.12
CA ALA A 81 32.05 -1.09 -6.37
C ALA A 81 31.86 -1.88 -7.69
N ALA A 82 32.91 -2.52 -8.19
CA ALA A 82 32.95 -3.12 -9.53
C ALA A 82 33.51 -4.56 -9.61
N ALA A 83 33.29 -5.39 -8.57
CA ALA A 83 33.49 -6.84 -8.66
C ALA A 83 32.56 -7.61 -7.71
N GLY A 84 31.91 -8.68 -8.18
CA GLY A 84 31.31 -9.70 -7.29
C GLY A 84 29.86 -9.51 -6.82
N GLY A 85 28.97 -8.95 -7.65
CA GLY A 85 27.52 -8.96 -7.37
C GLY A 85 26.85 -10.29 -7.71
N SER A 86 26.88 -11.27 -6.80
CA SER A 86 26.12 -12.52 -6.92
C SER A 86 24.63 -12.27 -7.09
N SER A 87 23.96 -13.05 -7.94
CA SER A 87 22.57 -12.82 -8.32
C SER A 87 21.55 -13.33 -7.28
N ASP A 88 21.52 -12.72 -6.09
CA ASP A 88 20.39 -12.82 -5.16
C ASP A 88 19.22 -11.91 -5.60
N GLY A 89 18.87 -12.00 -6.89
CA GLY A 89 17.71 -11.36 -7.45
C GLY A 89 16.47 -12.17 -7.12
N ASN A 90 15.45 -11.54 -6.52
CA ASN A 90 14.12 -12.13 -6.46
C ASN A 90 13.65 -12.43 -7.90
N PRO A 91 13.40 -13.69 -8.29
CA PRO A 91 13.23 -14.08 -9.69
C PRO A 91 11.99 -13.48 -10.39
N ASP A 92 11.07 -12.87 -9.64
CA ASP A 92 9.92 -12.16 -10.17
C ASP A 92 10.28 -10.92 -11.02
N TYR A 93 11.37 -10.21 -10.71
CA TYR A 93 11.66 -8.88 -11.29
C TYR A 93 13.12 -8.73 -11.73
N PRO A 94 13.54 -9.37 -12.84
CA PRO A 94 14.92 -9.31 -13.34
C PRO A 94 15.33 -7.94 -13.91
N ASN A 95 14.44 -6.94 -13.93
CA ASN A 95 14.66 -5.65 -14.57
C ASN A 95 14.47 -4.52 -13.55
N ALA A 96 15.44 -3.61 -13.45
CA ALA A 96 15.37 -2.35 -12.70
C ALA A 96 14.41 -1.30 -13.34
N SER A 97 13.35 -1.78 -13.99
CA SER A 97 12.39 -1.01 -14.78
C SER A 97 11.06 -0.87 -14.04
N LEU A 98 10.69 0.37 -13.74
CA LEU A 98 9.42 0.74 -13.13
C LEU A 98 8.44 1.30 -14.18
N TYR A 99 7.17 0.94 -14.04
CA TYR A 99 6.05 1.63 -14.66
C TYR A 99 5.56 2.70 -13.68
N VAL A 100 5.50 3.96 -14.12
CA VAL A 100 4.95 5.08 -13.35
C VAL A 100 3.70 5.59 -14.07
N GLY A 101 2.53 5.25 -13.55
CA GLY A 101 1.23 5.60 -14.12
C GLY A 101 0.49 6.70 -13.35
N ASP A 102 -0.69 7.04 -13.88
CA ASP A 102 -1.60 8.06 -13.34
C ASP A 102 -1.02 9.50 -13.31
N LEU A 103 -0.01 9.76 -14.16
CA LEU A 103 0.66 11.06 -14.29
C LEU A 103 -0.28 12.17 -14.79
N HIS A 104 -0.06 13.41 -14.33
CA HIS A 104 -0.70 14.59 -14.91
C HIS A 104 -0.26 14.79 -16.38
N PRO A 105 -1.13 15.25 -17.31
CA PRO A 105 -0.78 15.39 -18.72
C PRO A 105 0.45 16.29 -18.99
N GLU A 106 0.70 17.25 -18.11
CA GLU A 106 1.79 18.23 -18.20
C GLU A 106 3.11 17.76 -17.57
N VAL A 107 3.16 16.58 -16.94
CA VAL A 107 4.41 16.04 -16.38
C VAL A 107 5.46 15.91 -17.48
N THR A 108 6.67 16.40 -17.22
CA THR A 108 7.84 16.27 -18.09
C THR A 108 8.79 15.20 -17.57
N GLU A 109 9.74 14.79 -18.41
CA GLU A 109 10.77 13.82 -18.02
C GLU A 109 11.72 14.41 -16.96
N SER A 110 11.95 15.73 -16.99
CA SER A 110 12.73 16.46 -15.96
C SER A 110 12.08 16.38 -14.57
N MET A 111 10.76 16.62 -14.47
CA MET A 111 10.02 16.49 -13.20
C MET A 111 10.09 15.06 -12.63
N LEU A 112 10.07 14.05 -13.51
CA LEU A 112 10.26 12.66 -13.09
C LEU A 112 11.70 12.42 -12.64
N TYR A 113 12.70 12.94 -13.36
CA TYR A 113 14.11 12.81 -12.97
C TYR A 113 14.39 13.42 -11.60
N GLU A 114 13.98 14.67 -11.36
CA GLU A 114 14.09 15.35 -10.07
C GLU A 114 13.42 14.56 -8.94
N LYS A 115 12.24 13.98 -9.20
CA LYS A 115 11.51 13.21 -8.20
C LYS A 115 12.15 11.85 -7.89
N PHE A 116 12.70 11.17 -8.90
CA PHE A 116 13.21 9.80 -8.81
C PHE A 116 14.71 9.68 -8.55
N SER A 117 15.49 10.74 -8.80
CA SER A 117 16.93 10.81 -8.57
C SER A 117 17.34 10.54 -7.11
N PRO A 118 16.62 11.01 -6.07
CA PRO A 118 16.96 10.70 -4.67
C PRO A 118 16.91 9.22 -4.31
N ALA A 119 16.24 8.37 -5.10
CA ALA A 119 16.20 6.93 -4.85
C ALA A 119 17.40 6.17 -5.45
N GLY A 120 18.20 6.80 -6.31
CA GLY A 120 19.40 6.21 -6.92
C GLY A 120 19.66 6.67 -8.37
N PRO A 121 20.82 6.29 -8.95
CA PRO A 121 21.20 6.65 -10.32
C PRO A 121 20.23 6.05 -11.36
N ILE A 122 19.64 6.94 -12.16
CA ILE A 122 18.69 6.59 -13.22
C ILE A 122 19.45 6.31 -14.52
N LEU A 123 19.18 5.16 -15.15
CA LEU A 123 19.73 4.77 -16.46
C LEU A 123 18.98 5.45 -17.62
N SER A 124 17.65 5.50 -17.55
CA SER A 124 16.82 6.21 -18.55
C SER A 124 15.39 6.44 -18.08
N ILE A 125 14.80 7.57 -18.50
CA ILE A 125 13.37 7.85 -18.37
C ILE A 125 12.75 7.89 -19.78
N ARG A 126 11.53 7.38 -19.91
CA ARG A 126 10.73 7.47 -21.14
C ARG A 126 9.29 7.79 -20.80
N LEU A 127 8.88 9.03 -21.01
CA LEU A 127 7.49 9.46 -20.91
C LEU A 127 6.74 9.04 -22.18
N CYS A 128 5.73 8.18 -22.04
CA CYS A 128 4.97 7.72 -23.17
C CYS A 128 3.98 8.80 -23.63
N ARG A 129 4.17 9.28 -24.86
CA ARG A 129 3.34 10.28 -25.53
C ARG A 129 2.75 9.67 -26.81
N ASP A 130 1.57 10.14 -27.19
CA ASP A 130 0.98 9.80 -28.49
C ASP A 130 1.94 10.21 -29.63
N LYS A 131 2.03 9.35 -30.65
CA LYS A 131 2.91 9.54 -31.80
C LYS A 131 2.49 10.74 -32.65
N VAL A 132 1.19 11.01 -32.73
CA VAL A 132 0.65 12.08 -33.60
C VAL A 132 0.46 13.37 -32.80
N THR A 133 -0.36 13.36 -31.75
CA THR A 133 -0.71 14.59 -31.00
C THR A 133 0.36 15.02 -29.99
N ARG A 134 1.40 14.21 -29.76
CA ARG A 134 2.45 14.42 -28.73
C ARG A 134 1.93 14.58 -27.30
N ARG A 135 0.63 14.33 -27.07
CA ARG A 135 -0.05 14.33 -25.77
C ARG A 135 0.46 13.18 -24.90
N SER A 136 0.74 13.46 -23.64
CA SER A 136 1.12 12.44 -22.66
C SER A 136 0.02 11.39 -22.49
N LEU A 137 0.39 10.11 -22.53
CA LEU A 137 -0.53 8.98 -22.31
C LEU A 137 -0.79 8.71 -20.82
N GLY A 138 -0.31 9.58 -19.91
CA GLY A 138 -0.49 9.47 -18.46
C GLY A 138 0.41 8.44 -17.79
N TYR A 139 1.45 7.95 -18.46
CA TYR A 139 2.43 7.03 -17.87
C TYR A 139 3.83 7.18 -18.48
N ALA A 140 4.83 6.78 -17.71
CA ALA A 140 6.24 6.72 -18.07
C ALA A 140 6.87 5.39 -17.66
N TYR A 141 8.04 5.10 -18.21
CA TYR A 141 8.96 4.08 -17.71
C TYR A 141 10.21 4.75 -17.14
N VAL A 142 10.64 4.30 -15.96
CA VAL A 142 11.87 4.73 -15.29
C VAL A 142 12.75 3.50 -15.13
N ASN A 143 13.94 3.51 -15.70
CA ASN A 143 14.93 2.45 -15.55
C ASN A 143 16.04 2.96 -14.64
N TYR A 144 16.28 2.29 -13.52
CA TYR A 144 17.45 2.53 -12.68
C TYR A 144 18.66 1.76 -13.20
N GLN A 145 19.86 2.15 -12.75
CA GLN A 145 21.06 1.34 -12.96
C GLN A 145 21.02 0.07 -12.10
N GLN A 146 20.60 0.19 -10.83
CA GLN A 146 20.50 -0.93 -9.89
C GLN A 146 19.04 -1.32 -9.61
N PRO A 147 18.72 -2.62 -9.47
CA PRO A 147 17.38 -3.08 -9.11
C PRO A 147 17.01 -2.74 -7.65
N LEU A 148 18.00 -2.58 -6.76
CA LEU A 148 17.78 -2.17 -5.38
C LEU A 148 17.25 -0.74 -5.28
N ASP A 149 17.76 0.18 -6.10
CA ASP A 149 17.25 1.55 -6.20
C ASP A 149 15.83 1.60 -6.76
N ALA A 150 15.53 0.76 -7.76
CA ALA A 150 14.18 0.62 -8.29
C ALA A 150 13.19 0.11 -7.21
N LYS A 151 13.61 -0.85 -6.36
CA LYS A 151 12.82 -1.30 -5.21
C LYS A 151 12.61 -0.16 -4.20
N ARG A 152 13.68 0.54 -3.81
CA ARG A 152 13.63 1.69 -2.89
C ARG A 152 12.68 2.79 -3.39
N ALA A 153 12.72 3.11 -4.69
CA ALA A 153 11.80 4.05 -5.33
C ALA A 153 10.34 3.57 -5.27
N LEU A 154 10.10 2.29 -5.56
CA LEU A 154 8.76 1.69 -5.52
C LEU A 154 8.16 1.64 -4.11
N GLU A 155 8.97 1.45 -3.07
CA GLU A 155 8.51 1.43 -1.68
C GLU A 155 8.34 2.84 -1.08
N THR A 156 9.24 3.76 -1.42
CA THR A 156 9.31 5.09 -0.79
C THR A 156 8.44 6.14 -1.50
N MET A 157 8.42 6.15 -2.84
CA MET A 157 7.86 7.24 -3.65
C MET A 157 6.49 6.92 -4.25
N ASN A 158 5.90 5.77 -3.94
CA ASN A 158 4.59 5.39 -4.46
C ASN A 158 3.50 6.26 -3.84
N PHE A 159 2.53 6.66 -4.66
CA PHE A 159 1.44 7.57 -4.30
C PHE A 159 1.85 9.03 -4.05
N ASP A 160 3.12 9.39 -4.23
CA ASP A 160 3.56 10.78 -4.14
C ASP A 160 2.88 11.65 -5.22
N VAL A 161 2.54 12.88 -4.82
CA VAL A 161 1.79 13.79 -5.69
C VAL A 161 2.74 14.56 -6.62
N ILE A 162 2.54 14.41 -7.93
CA ILE A 162 3.19 15.23 -8.97
C ILE A 162 2.10 16.01 -9.71
N ASN A 163 2.22 17.34 -9.75
CA ASN A 163 1.27 18.26 -10.38
C ASN A 163 -0.19 17.96 -10.00
N GLY A 164 -0.45 17.80 -8.70
CA GLY A 164 -1.79 17.56 -8.15
C GLY A 164 -2.35 16.14 -8.35
N ARG A 165 -1.60 15.18 -8.90
CA ARG A 165 -2.02 13.77 -9.02
C ARG A 165 -1.05 12.81 -8.32
N PRO A 166 -1.53 11.88 -7.47
CA PRO A 166 -0.69 10.85 -6.89
C PRO A 166 -0.25 9.85 -7.96
N VAL A 167 1.06 9.62 -8.08
CA VAL A 167 1.61 8.67 -9.05
C VAL A 167 1.40 7.23 -8.58
N ARG A 168 1.25 6.30 -9.53
CA ARG A 168 1.13 4.87 -9.22
C ARG A 168 2.31 4.11 -9.81
N ILE A 169 3.24 3.72 -8.95
CA ILE A 169 4.44 2.98 -9.30
C ILE A 169 4.14 1.48 -9.23
N MET A 170 4.65 0.74 -10.22
CA MET A 170 4.61 -0.72 -10.31
C MET A 170 5.91 -1.21 -10.95
N TRP A 171 6.27 -2.49 -10.75
CA TRP A 171 7.25 -3.14 -11.63
C TRP A 171 6.77 -3.14 -13.09
N SER A 172 7.69 -2.99 -14.04
CA SER A 172 7.37 -2.85 -15.48
C SER A 172 6.84 -4.15 -16.10
N GLN A 173 5.55 -4.43 -15.93
CA GLN A 173 4.90 -5.57 -16.59
C GLN A 173 4.20 -5.16 -17.90
N ARG A 174 4.86 -5.48 -19.03
CA ARG A 174 4.38 -5.16 -20.38
C ARG A 174 3.16 -5.98 -20.79
N ASP A 175 3.10 -7.24 -20.41
CA ASP A 175 1.97 -8.11 -20.70
C ASP A 175 0.68 -7.58 -20.01
N PRO A 176 -0.38 -7.27 -20.77
CA PRO A 176 -1.64 -6.84 -20.18
C PRO A 176 -2.48 -7.99 -19.59
N SER A 177 -2.11 -9.27 -19.81
CA SER A 177 -2.95 -10.44 -19.52
C SER A 177 -3.43 -10.48 -18.06
N LEU A 178 -2.52 -10.29 -17.09
CA LEU A 178 -2.87 -10.29 -15.66
C LEU A 178 -3.83 -9.13 -15.30
N ARG A 179 -3.62 -7.94 -15.88
CA ARG A 179 -4.53 -6.79 -15.69
C ARG A 179 -5.88 -6.98 -16.38
N LYS A 180 -5.94 -7.79 -17.45
CA LYS A 180 -7.15 -8.08 -18.24
C LYS A 180 -7.98 -9.22 -17.64
N SER A 181 -7.33 -10.24 -17.05
CA SER A 181 -8.03 -11.32 -16.36
C SER A 181 -8.65 -10.85 -15.05
N GLY A 182 -8.00 -9.92 -14.35
CA GLY A 182 -8.48 -9.44 -13.04
C GLY A 182 -8.32 -10.46 -11.91
N VAL A 183 -7.63 -11.58 -12.17
CA VAL A 183 -7.23 -12.55 -11.15
C VAL A 183 -6.38 -11.85 -10.10
N GLY A 184 -6.64 -12.12 -8.80
CA GLY A 184 -5.99 -11.41 -7.70
C GLY A 184 -6.42 -9.95 -7.50
N ASN A 185 -7.35 -9.41 -8.31
CA ASN A 185 -7.85 -8.05 -8.14
C ASN A 185 -9.08 -8.00 -7.22
N VAL A 186 -9.01 -7.11 -6.24
CA VAL A 186 -10.00 -6.91 -5.17
C VAL A 186 -10.61 -5.52 -5.33
N PHE A 187 -11.94 -5.47 -5.26
CA PHE A 187 -12.71 -4.23 -5.22
C PHE A 187 -13.11 -3.91 -3.78
N ILE A 188 -12.93 -2.65 -3.40
CA ILE A 188 -13.19 -2.16 -2.04
C ILE A 188 -14.17 -0.99 -2.14
N LYS A 189 -15.25 -1.01 -1.37
CA LYS A 189 -16.34 -0.03 -1.40
C LYS A 189 -16.66 0.48 0.01
N ASN A 190 -17.20 1.70 0.07
CA ASN A 190 -17.50 2.44 1.30
C ASN A 190 -16.25 2.81 2.12
N LEU A 191 -15.13 3.06 1.44
CA LEU A 191 -13.94 3.64 2.04
C LEU A 191 -14.26 5.03 2.62
N GLY A 192 -13.74 5.32 3.81
CA GLY A 192 -13.77 6.65 4.39
C GLY A 192 -13.01 7.66 3.52
N LYS A 193 -13.46 8.92 3.52
CA LYS A 193 -12.81 10.00 2.75
C LYS A 193 -11.40 10.38 3.24
N THR A 194 -10.99 9.83 4.37
CA THR A 194 -9.67 10.00 5.00
C THR A 194 -8.69 8.86 4.65
N ILE A 195 -9.10 7.89 3.81
CA ILE A 195 -8.25 6.76 3.42
C ILE A 195 -7.60 7.06 2.08
N ASP A 196 -6.31 7.38 2.12
CA ASP A 196 -5.47 7.57 0.95
C ASP A 196 -4.89 6.26 0.41
N ASN A 197 -4.31 6.30 -0.80
CA ASN A 197 -3.67 5.14 -1.42
C ASN A 197 -2.59 4.49 -0.54
N LYS A 198 -1.80 5.29 0.19
CA LYS A 198 -0.75 4.78 1.10
C LYS A 198 -1.34 4.04 2.31
N ALA A 199 -2.43 4.55 2.89
CA ALA A 199 -3.15 3.86 3.96
C ALA A 199 -3.78 2.56 3.45
N LEU A 200 -4.36 2.58 2.24
CA LEU A 200 -4.92 1.39 1.59
C LEU A 200 -3.84 0.32 1.34
N TYR A 201 -2.67 0.72 0.84
CA TYR A 201 -1.53 -0.17 0.64
C TYR A 201 -1.10 -0.84 1.95
N ASN A 202 -0.87 -0.04 3.00
CA ASN A 202 -0.42 -0.55 4.30
C ASN A 202 -1.38 -1.58 4.91
N ILE A 203 -2.69 -1.33 4.85
CA ILE A 203 -3.71 -2.26 5.39
C ILE A 203 -3.72 -3.58 4.61
N PHE A 204 -3.69 -3.51 3.28
CA PHE A 204 -3.82 -4.71 2.44
C PHE A 204 -2.49 -5.47 2.27
N SER A 205 -1.34 -4.82 2.49
CA SER A 205 -0.02 -5.45 2.33
C SER A 205 0.24 -6.57 3.34
N ALA A 206 -0.49 -6.61 4.46
CA ALA A 206 -0.44 -7.70 5.44
C ALA A 206 -0.91 -9.05 4.88
N PHE A 207 -1.75 -9.05 3.83
CA PHE A 207 -2.32 -10.28 3.23
C PHE A 207 -1.46 -10.85 2.11
N GLY A 208 -0.51 -10.07 1.57
CA GLY A 208 0.44 -10.50 0.55
C GLY A 208 0.94 -9.37 -0.35
N ASN A 209 1.79 -9.72 -1.31
CA ASN A 209 2.40 -8.75 -2.22
C ASN A 209 1.35 -8.08 -3.13
N ILE A 210 1.30 -6.74 -3.09
CA ILE A 210 0.41 -5.91 -3.90
C ILE A 210 1.17 -5.46 -5.15
N LEU A 211 0.72 -5.89 -6.32
CA LEU A 211 1.23 -5.40 -7.61
C LEU A 211 0.76 -3.96 -7.88
N SER A 212 -0.45 -3.61 -7.46
CA SER A 212 -0.99 -2.27 -7.64
C SER A 212 -2.14 -1.98 -6.69
N CYS A 213 -2.27 -0.75 -6.21
CA CYS A 213 -3.53 -0.29 -5.61
C CYS A 213 -3.86 1.15 -6.04
N LYS A 214 -5.14 1.51 -5.95
CA LYS A 214 -5.65 2.83 -6.30
C LYS A 214 -6.97 3.13 -5.60
N VAL A 215 -7.02 4.24 -4.86
CA VAL A 215 -8.30 4.85 -4.46
C VAL A 215 -8.83 5.67 -5.64
N ALA A 216 -10.13 5.59 -5.90
CA ALA A 216 -10.77 6.39 -6.94
C ALA A 216 -11.12 7.77 -6.39
N CYS A 217 -10.44 8.81 -6.87
CA CYS A 217 -10.74 10.20 -6.55
C CYS A 217 -11.53 10.88 -7.67
N ASP A 218 -12.44 11.76 -7.27
CA ASP A 218 -13.09 12.76 -8.13
C ASP A 218 -12.43 14.13 -7.91
N GLU A 219 -12.85 15.10 -8.72
CA GLU A 219 -12.47 16.52 -8.57
C GLU A 219 -12.85 17.12 -7.20
N LYS A 220 -13.80 16.50 -6.47
CA LYS A 220 -14.22 16.86 -5.11
C LYS A 220 -13.64 15.97 -4.01
N GLY A 221 -12.65 15.13 -4.31
CA GLY A 221 -12.02 14.18 -3.39
C GLY A 221 -12.44 12.71 -3.60
N PRO A 222 -12.06 11.79 -2.68
CA PRO A 222 -12.25 10.35 -2.85
C PRO A 222 -13.73 9.92 -2.97
N LYS A 223 -14.02 9.09 -3.98
CA LYS A 223 -15.35 8.52 -4.26
C LYS A 223 -15.79 7.42 -3.28
N GLY A 224 -14.95 7.09 -2.29
CA GLY A 224 -15.23 6.03 -1.31
C GLY A 224 -15.14 4.61 -1.88
N TYR A 225 -14.37 4.40 -2.95
CA TYR A 225 -14.03 3.07 -3.45
C TYR A 225 -12.61 3.01 -3.99
N GLY A 226 -12.05 1.81 -4.04
CA GLY A 226 -10.69 1.55 -4.51
C GLY A 226 -10.52 0.13 -5.05
N PHE A 227 -9.33 -0.13 -5.57
CA PHE A 227 -8.93 -1.41 -6.14
C PHE A 227 -7.54 -1.78 -5.61
N VAL A 228 -7.35 -3.06 -5.27
CA VAL A 228 -6.06 -3.64 -4.86
C VAL A 228 -5.84 -4.90 -5.66
N HIS A 229 -4.75 -4.96 -6.42
CA HIS A 229 -4.36 -6.09 -7.26
C HIS A 229 -3.18 -6.81 -6.61
N PHE A 230 -3.45 -7.97 -6.04
CA PHE A 230 -2.44 -8.86 -5.46
C PHE A 230 -1.73 -9.68 -6.53
N GLN A 231 -0.50 -10.10 -6.23
CA GLN A 231 0.26 -11.01 -7.09
C GLN A 231 -0.35 -12.43 -7.16
N LYS A 232 -0.98 -12.87 -6.07
CA LYS A 232 -1.62 -14.19 -5.95
C LYS A 232 -3.12 -14.04 -5.67
N GLU A 233 -3.92 -14.91 -6.27
CA GLU A 233 -5.37 -14.98 -5.99
C GLU A 233 -5.65 -15.40 -4.53
N GLU A 234 -4.89 -16.33 -3.98
CA GLU A 234 -4.97 -16.78 -2.57
C GLU A 234 -4.82 -15.63 -1.55
N SER A 235 -4.04 -14.59 -1.88
CA SER A 235 -3.90 -13.39 -1.05
C SER A 235 -5.09 -12.43 -1.20
N ALA A 236 -5.67 -12.37 -2.40
CA ALA A 236 -6.90 -11.61 -2.64
C ALA A 236 -8.10 -12.23 -1.91
N GLU A 237 -8.23 -13.56 -1.94
CA GLU A 237 -9.31 -14.28 -1.24
C GLU A 237 -9.19 -14.13 0.28
N ARG A 238 -8.00 -14.36 0.86
CA ARG A 238 -7.77 -14.11 2.30
C ARG A 238 -8.03 -12.66 2.72
N ALA A 239 -7.70 -11.69 1.88
CA ALA A 239 -8.01 -10.28 2.14
C ALA A 239 -9.52 -9.98 2.07
N ILE A 240 -10.27 -10.67 1.20
CA ILE A 240 -11.73 -10.59 1.14
C ILE A 240 -12.34 -11.18 2.41
N ASP A 241 -11.98 -12.41 2.77
CA ASP A 241 -12.58 -13.13 3.90
C ASP A 241 -12.32 -12.44 5.24
N ALA A 242 -11.13 -11.85 5.43
CA ALA A 242 -10.78 -11.14 6.65
C ALA A 242 -11.37 -9.73 6.73
N LEU A 243 -11.33 -8.95 5.65
CA LEU A 243 -11.66 -7.51 5.69
C LEU A 243 -13.10 -7.19 5.29
N ASN A 244 -13.82 -8.10 4.62
CA ASN A 244 -15.18 -7.82 4.15
C ASN A 244 -16.14 -7.65 5.33
N GLY A 245 -16.68 -6.44 5.50
CA GLY A 245 -17.58 -6.12 6.60
C GLY A 245 -16.89 -5.65 7.89
N MET A 246 -15.56 -5.50 7.90
CA MET A 246 -14.86 -4.79 8.98
C MET A 246 -15.20 -3.31 8.99
N PHE A 247 -15.03 -2.66 10.15
CA PHE A 247 -15.17 -1.21 10.29
C PHE A 247 -13.80 -0.52 10.15
N LEU A 248 -13.68 0.36 9.15
CA LEU A 248 -12.52 1.22 8.96
C LEU A 248 -12.97 2.68 9.08
N ASN A 249 -12.41 3.42 10.04
CA ASN A 249 -12.80 4.80 10.37
C ASN A 249 -14.33 4.96 10.54
N TYR A 250 -14.92 4.14 11.41
CA TYR A 250 -16.35 4.09 11.72
C TYR A 250 -17.28 3.78 10.52
N ARG A 251 -16.74 3.30 9.40
CA ARG A 251 -17.51 2.86 8.22
C ARG A 251 -17.26 1.38 7.95
N LYS A 252 -18.34 0.61 7.80
CA LYS A 252 -18.28 -0.77 7.35
C LYS A 252 -17.80 -0.82 5.90
N ILE A 253 -16.60 -1.33 5.66
CA ILE A 253 -16.08 -1.51 4.30
C ILE A 253 -16.63 -2.80 3.70
N PHE A 254 -16.84 -2.79 2.38
CA PHE A 254 -17.15 -3.99 1.62
C PHE A 254 -15.94 -4.35 0.76
N VAL A 255 -15.52 -5.60 0.82
CA VAL A 255 -14.36 -6.14 0.09
C VAL A 255 -14.82 -7.36 -0.70
N GLY A 256 -14.47 -7.45 -1.98
CA GLY A 256 -14.89 -8.56 -2.83
C GLY A 256 -14.08 -8.67 -4.12
N ARG A 257 -14.24 -9.77 -4.86
CA ARG A 257 -13.54 -9.97 -6.13
C ARG A 257 -13.88 -8.87 -7.13
N PHE A 258 -12.89 -8.41 -7.89
CA PHE A 258 -13.08 -7.39 -8.91
C PHE A 258 -13.96 -7.91 -10.05
N LYS A 259 -15.17 -7.37 -10.17
CA LYS A 259 -16.00 -7.53 -11.36
C LYS A 259 -15.78 -6.41 -12.34
N SER A 260 -15.56 -6.76 -13.61
CA SER A 260 -15.35 -5.81 -14.70
C SER A 260 -16.62 -4.96 -14.94
N HIS A 261 -16.49 -3.81 -15.61
CA HIS A 261 -17.66 -2.95 -15.91
C HIS A 261 -18.73 -3.70 -16.70
N LYS A 262 -18.30 -4.39 -17.77
CA LYS A 262 -19.16 -5.17 -18.68
C LYS A 262 -19.90 -6.31 -17.96
N GLU A 263 -19.22 -6.98 -17.05
CA GLU A 263 -19.79 -8.04 -16.20
C GLU A 263 -20.80 -7.47 -15.21
N ARG A 264 -20.47 -6.37 -14.54
CA ARG A 264 -21.38 -5.68 -13.60
C ARG A 264 -22.64 -5.13 -14.30
N GLU A 265 -22.50 -4.66 -15.53
CA GLU A 265 -23.63 -4.25 -16.38
C GLU A 265 -24.48 -5.46 -16.80
N ALA A 266 -23.85 -6.59 -17.16
CA ALA A 266 -24.57 -7.83 -17.47
C ALA A 266 -25.35 -8.35 -16.26
N GLU A 267 -24.75 -8.36 -15.06
CA GLU A 267 -25.42 -8.74 -13.81
C GLU A 267 -26.55 -7.78 -13.44
N ARG A 268 -26.35 -6.46 -13.54
CA ARG A 268 -27.42 -5.48 -13.34
C ARG A 268 -28.55 -5.65 -14.35
N GLY A 269 -28.23 -5.91 -15.61
CA GLY A 269 -29.22 -6.17 -16.66
C GLY A 269 -29.98 -7.47 -16.46
N ALA A 270 -29.32 -8.52 -15.96
CA ALA A 270 -29.94 -9.79 -15.60
C ALA A 270 -30.87 -9.64 -14.38
N TRP A 271 -30.40 -8.99 -13.31
CA TRP A 271 -31.22 -8.68 -12.13
C TRP A 271 -32.43 -7.81 -12.49
N ALA A 272 -32.24 -6.75 -13.28
CA ALA A 272 -33.33 -5.89 -13.74
C ALA A 272 -34.39 -6.70 -14.51
N ARG A 273 -33.98 -7.59 -15.41
CA ARG A 273 -34.91 -8.46 -16.15
C ARG A 273 -35.66 -9.44 -15.25
N GLN A 274 -34.99 -10.04 -14.28
CA GLN A 274 -35.58 -10.97 -13.31
C GLN A 274 -36.57 -10.27 -12.35
N SER A 275 -36.25 -9.06 -11.91
CA SER A 275 -37.15 -8.25 -11.07
C SER A 275 -38.36 -7.72 -11.85
N THR A 276 -38.22 -7.39 -13.14
CA THR A 276 -39.37 -6.99 -13.98
C THR A 276 -40.25 -8.14 -14.45
N SER A 277 -39.84 -9.41 -14.25
CA SER A 277 -40.63 -10.59 -14.66
C SER A 277 -41.43 -11.24 -13.53
N ALA A 278 -41.46 -10.64 -12.33
CA ALA A 278 -42.04 -11.24 -11.13
C ALA A 278 -43.37 -10.61 -10.66
N ASP A 279 -43.80 -9.48 -11.23
CA ASP A 279 -44.90 -8.65 -10.69
C ASP A 279 -46.13 -8.51 -11.62
N PHE A 280 -46.48 -9.53 -12.43
CA PHE A 280 -47.78 -9.53 -13.14
C PHE A 280 -48.35 -10.92 -13.50
N LYS A 281 -48.62 -11.72 -12.46
CA LYS A 281 -49.55 -12.87 -12.36
C LYS A 281 -49.41 -13.39 -10.92
N ASP A 282 -50.44 -13.51 -10.08
CA ASP A 282 -51.89 -13.55 -10.36
C ASP A 282 -52.67 -12.66 -9.36
N PHE A 283 -53.54 -11.79 -9.85
CA PHE A 283 -54.61 -11.13 -9.07
C PHE A 283 -55.80 -10.81 -9.98
N ASP A 284 -56.35 -11.86 -10.55
CA ASP A 284 -57.66 -11.95 -11.22
C ASP A 284 -58.30 -13.23 -10.64
N ASP A 285 -59.59 -13.33 -10.31
CA ASP A 285 -60.70 -12.37 -10.22
C ASP A 285 -61.75 -13.06 -9.31
N ASP A 286 -62.26 -12.39 -8.28
CA ASP A 286 -63.10 -13.00 -7.23
C ASP A 286 -64.51 -12.39 -7.27
N SER A 287 -65.38 -12.93 -8.14
CA SER A 287 -66.82 -12.63 -8.21
C SER A 287 -67.56 -13.68 -9.07
N ASP A 288 -68.56 -14.35 -8.46
CA ASP A 288 -69.93 -14.64 -8.95
C ASP A 288 -70.13 -15.25 -10.37
N GLU A 289 -71.09 -16.13 -10.67
CA GLU A 289 -72.29 -16.71 -10.03
C GLU A 289 -72.50 -18.09 -10.75
N GLU A 290 -73.41 -19.03 -10.42
CA GLU A 290 -74.85 -18.91 -10.22
C GLU A 290 -75.40 -20.22 -9.59
N ALA A 291 -76.59 -20.15 -9.00
CA ALA A 291 -77.31 -21.34 -8.56
C ALA A 291 -78.11 -21.98 -9.72
N THR A 292 -78.13 -23.32 -9.82
CA THR A 292 -79.31 -24.02 -10.38
C THR A 292 -79.61 -25.32 -9.63
N PHE A 293 -80.90 -25.66 -9.66
CA PHE A 293 -81.59 -26.54 -8.72
C PHE A 293 -81.80 -27.95 -9.26
N ARG A 294 -81.50 -28.99 -8.46
CA ARG A 294 -82.26 -30.25 -8.46
C ARG A 294 -82.04 -31.12 -7.23
#